data_AF-A0A165RLR4-F1
#
_entry.id   AF-A0A165RLR4-F1
#
_cell.length_a   1.000
_cell.length_b   1.000
_cell.length_c   1.000
_cell.angle_alpha   90.00
_cell.angle_beta   90.00
_cell.angle_gamma   90.00
#
_symmetry.space_group_name_H-M   'P 1'
#
loop_
_entity.id
_entity.type
_entity.pdbx_description
1 polymer ?
#
loop_
_entity_poly.entity_id
_entity_poly.type
_entity_poly.pdbx_seq_one_letter_code
_entity_poly.pdbx_strand_id
1 'polypeptide(L)'
;LIDYFQEGLTTGLVSKIYNAETMPTTIQGWYTAAVKHDLNYRRLQAHRQRMQGKQPTKAAPKYVRRERDPDAMDIDHLNEEDRMSEGKCFRCGQKGHRASD
;
A
#
# COMPACT_ATOMS: atom_id res chain seq x y z
N LEU A 1 37.97 24.41 -4.39
CA LEU A 1 38.13 22.92 -4.42
C LEU A 1 36.94 22.24 -3.78
N ILE A 2 36.54 22.66 -2.58
CA ILE A 2 35.32 22.16 -1.92
C ILE A 2 34.06 22.59 -2.68
N ASP A 3 34.02 23.82 -3.20
CA ASP A 3 32.85 24.36 -3.92
C ASP A 3 32.52 23.53 -5.18
N TYR A 4 33.52 23.23 -6.01
CA TYR A 4 33.36 22.34 -7.17
C TYR A 4 32.88 20.94 -6.79
N PHE A 5 33.31 20.44 -5.62
CA PHE A 5 32.84 19.13 -5.13
C PHE A 5 31.36 19.21 -4.70
N GLN A 6 30.97 20.29 -4.02
CA GLN A 6 29.58 20.53 -3.63
C GLN A 6 28.66 20.66 -4.84
N GLU A 7 29.10 21.33 -5.91
CA GLU A 7 28.35 21.44 -7.17
C GLU A 7 28.13 20.08 -7.85
N GLY A 8 29.07 19.14 -7.69
CA GLY A 8 28.94 17.77 -8.20
C GLY A 8 28.03 16.86 -7.38
N LEU A 9 27.65 17.26 -6.17
CA LEU A 9 26.77 16.49 -5.29
C LEU A 9 25.30 16.84 -5.52
N THR A 10 24.40 15.90 -5.21
CA THR A 10 22.97 16.21 -5.22
C THR A 10 22.63 17.23 -4.13
N THR A 11 21.78 18.21 -4.47
CA THR A 11 21.40 19.32 -3.57
C THR A 11 20.85 18.82 -2.23
N GLY A 12 20.11 17.72 -2.23
CA GLY A 12 19.60 17.08 -1.01
C GLY A 12 20.69 16.46 -0.13
N LEU A 13 21.79 15.99 -0.70
CA LEU A 13 22.92 15.42 0.05
C LEU A 13 23.79 16.54 0.62
N VAL A 14 24.01 17.60 -0.16
CA VAL A 14 24.66 18.84 0.30
C VAL A 14 23.91 19.46 1.49
N SER A 15 22.59 19.63 1.38
CA SER A 15 21.76 20.14 2.48
C SER A 15 21.84 19.28 3.75
N LYS A 16 21.91 17.96 3.63
CA LYS A 16 22.07 17.06 4.77
C LYS A 16 23.44 17.19 5.45
N ILE A 17 24.51 17.41 4.67
CA ILE A 17 25.85 17.65 5.23
C ILE A 17 25.89 19.02 5.93
N TYR A 18 25.25 20.06 5.37
CA TYR A 18 25.16 21.37 6.01
C TYR A 18 24.37 21.33 7.33
N ASN A 19 23.32 20.52 7.41
CA ASN A 19 22.52 20.33 8.63
C ASN A 19 23.13 19.31 9.61
N ALA A 20 24.29 18.73 9.30
CA ALA A 20 24.97 17.82 10.22
C ALA A 20 25.58 18.60 11.40
N GLU A 21 25.65 17.94 12.56
CA GLU A 21 26.17 18.53 13.79
C GLU A 21 27.64 18.95 13.68
N THR A 22 28.42 18.24 12.86
CA THR A 22 29.82 18.57 12.57
C THR A 22 29.99 18.95 11.11
N MET A 23 30.22 20.24 10.85
CA MET A 23 30.48 20.74 9.51
C MET A 23 31.92 20.41 9.09
N PRO A 24 32.13 19.66 8.00
CA PRO A 24 33.46 19.37 7.52
C PRO A 24 34.09 20.63 6.90
N THR A 25 35.28 20.99 7.39
CA THR A 25 36.09 22.11 6.85
C THR A 25 37.14 21.65 5.84
N THR A 26 37.38 20.34 5.76
CA THR A 26 38.37 19.74 4.85
C THR A 26 37.68 18.92 3.75
N ILE A 27 38.30 18.85 2.57
CA ILE A 27 37.76 18.05 1.44
C ILE A 27 37.62 16.56 1.80
N GLN A 28 38.53 16.03 2.62
CA GLN A 28 38.44 14.67 3.16
C GLN A 28 37.24 14.49 4.10
N GLY A 29 36.97 15.49 4.94
CA GLY A 29 35.75 15.55 5.74
C GLY A 29 34.49 15.50 4.88
N TRP A 30 34.47 16.23 3.76
CA TRP A 30 33.37 16.20 2.81
C TRP A 30 33.18 14.82 2.16
N TYR A 31 34.25 14.15 1.76
CA TYR A 31 34.17 12.78 1.21
C TYR A 31 33.59 11.80 2.23
N THR A 32 34.13 11.78 3.44
CA THR A 32 33.68 10.87 4.51
C THR A 32 32.23 11.13 4.90
N ALA A 33 31.82 12.39 5.02
CA ALA A 33 30.44 12.78 5.29
C ALA A 33 29.51 12.33 4.15
N ALA A 34 29.86 12.61 2.89
CA ALA A 34 29.06 12.23 1.73
C ALA A 34 28.83 10.71 1.66
N VAL A 35 29.90 9.92 1.82
CA VAL A 35 29.83 8.45 1.84
C VAL A 35 28.95 7.97 3.00
N LYS A 36 29.12 8.52 4.21
CA LYS A 36 28.31 8.16 5.38
C LYS A 36 26.83 8.40 5.14
N HIS A 37 26.47 9.55 4.58
CA HIS A 37 25.07 9.88 4.29
C HIS A 37 24.47 9.01 3.18
N ASP A 38 25.22 8.70 2.12
CA ASP A 38 24.75 7.80 1.06
C ASP A 38 24.51 6.38 1.59
N LEU A 39 25.46 5.83 2.35
CA LEU A 39 25.32 4.51 2.98
C LEU A 39 24.14 4.47 3.96
N ASN A 40 23.96 5.52 4.77
CA ASN A 40 22.82 5.63 5.67
C ASN A 40 21.50 5.68 4.91
N TYR A 41 21.44 6.41 3.79
CA TYR A 41 20.27 6.44 2.93
C TYR A 41 19.96 5.05 2.37
N ARG A 42 20.95 4.35 1.82
CA ARG A 42 20.76 2.97 1.31
C ARG A 42 20.29 2.00 2.39
N ARG A 43 20.88 2.07 3.60
CA ARG A 43 20.43 1.27 4.76
C ARG A 43 19.00 1.58 5.15
N LEU A 44 18.63 2.86 5.19
CA LEU A 44 17.26 3.27 5.50
C LEU A 44 16.28 2.77 4.44
N GLN A 45 16.63 2.84 3.15
CA GLN A 45 15.79 2.32 2.07
C GLN A 45 15.64 0.79 2.15
N ALA A 46 16.72 0.07 2.43
CA ALA A 46 16.65 -1.38 2.65
C ALA A 46 15.78 -1.73 3.88
N HIS A 47 15.89 -0.98 4.97
CA HIS A 47 15.04 -1.13 6.14
C HIS A 47 13.56 -0.86 5.82
N ARG A 48 13.28 0.23 5.09
CA ARG A 48 11.93 0.58 4.63
C ARG A 48 11.34 -0.51 3.74
N GLN A 49 12.12 -1.06 2.81
CA GLN A 49 11.67 -2.17 1.95
C GLN A 49 11.35 -3.43 2.77
N ARG A 50 12.15 -3.76 3.80
CA ARG A 50 11.85 -4.87 4.72
C ARG A 50 10.57 -4.63 5.52
N MET A 51 10.36 -3.41 6.00
CA MET A 51 9.16 -3.03 6.77
C MET A 51 7.90 -2.95 5.88
N GLN A 52 8.05 -2.57 4.61
CA GLN A 52 6.97 -2.53 3.62
C GLN A 52 6.69 -3.90 2.99
N GLY A 53 7.66 -4.82 3.04
CA GLY A 53 7.56 -6.21 2.59
C GLY A 53 6.69 -7.08 3.51
N LYS A 54 5.42 -6.71 3.66
CA LYS A 54 4.30 -7.54 4.17
C LYS A 54 2.98 -6.77 4.28
N GLN A 55 2.80 -5.65 3.59
CA GLN A 55 1.43 -5.25 3.28
C GLN A 55 1.03 -6.11 2.09
N PRO A 56 0.15 -7.14 2.24
CA PRO A 56 -0.55 -7.64 1.08
C PRO A 56 -1.26 -6.42 0.54
N THR A 57 -0.80 -5.89 -0.59
CA THR A 57 -1.68 -5.14 -1.44
C THR A 57 -2.78 -6.14 -1.75
N LYS A 58 -3.87 -6.08 -0.98
CA LYS A 58 -5.12 -6.70 -1.33
C LYS A 58 -5.53 -5.95 -2.58
N ALA A 59 -4.91 -6.29 -3.71
CA ALA A 59 -5.44 -5.98 -5.01
C ALA A 59 -6.83 -6.58 -4.94
N ALA A 60 -7.83 -5.71 -4.76
CA ALA A 60 -9.21 -6.12 -4.75
C ALA A 60 -9.37 -7.03 -5.98
N PRO A 61 -9.87 -8.26 -5.83
CA PRO A 61 -10.00 -9.16 -6.94
C PRO A 61 -10.72 -8.39 -8.04
N LYS A 62 -10.06 -8.16 -9.17
CA LYS A 62 -10.70 -7.54 -10.32
C LYS A 62 -11.88 -8.44 -10.60
N TYR A 63 -13.08 -7.93 -10.37
CA TYR A 63 -14.31 -8.67 -10.60
C TYR A 63 -14.36 -8.92 -12.10
N VAL A 64 -13.85 -10.08 -12.52
CA VAL A 64 -13.96 -10.54 -13.90
C VAL A 64 -15.44 -10.78 -14.06
N ARG A 65 -16.12 -9.88 -14.77
CA ARG A 65 -17.53 -10.03 -15.10
C ARG A 65 -17.59 -11.25 -16.01
N ARG A 66 -17.86 -12.43 -15.43
CA ARG A 66 -18.13 -13.63 -16.22
C ARG A 66 -19.36 -13.30 -17.07
N GLU A 67 -19.26 -13.54 -18.36
CA GLU A 67 -20.41 -13.49 -19.26
C GLU A 67 -21.49 -14.41 -18.66
N ARG A 68 -22.63 -13.82 -18.30
CA ARG A 68 -23.75 -14.53 -17.68
C ARG A 68 -24.27 -15.50 -18.74
N ASP A 69 -24.27 -16.79 -18.41
CA ASP A 69 -24.84 -17.82 -19.27
C ASP A 69 -26.32 -17.46 -19.55
N PRO A 70 -26.73 -17.35 -20.83
CA PRO A 70 -28.12 -17.01 -21.20
C PRO A 70 -29.16 -17.97 -20.62
N ASP A 71 -28.76 -19.21 -20.36
CA ASP A 71 -29.62 -20.26 -19.80
C ASP A 71 -29.39 -20.46 -18.29
N ALA A 72 -28.53 -19.66 -17.64
CA ALA A 72 -28.41 -19.70 -16.19
C ALA A 72 -29.70 -19.18 -15.56
N MET A 73 -30.37 -20.07 -14.82
CA MET A 73 -31.47 -19.68 -13.93
C MET A 73 -30.98 -18.57 -12.99
N ASP A 74 -31.73 -17.47 -12.91
CA ASP A 74 -31.47 -16.36 -11.99
C ASP A 74 -31.70 -16.83 -10.54
N ILE A 75 -30.73 -17.53 -9.98
CA ILE A 75 -30.62 -17.81 -8.55
C ILE A 75 -29.91 -16.62 -7.89
N ASP A 76 -30.33 -15.40 -8.24
CA ASP A 76 -29.93 -14.22 -7.50
C ASP A 76 -30.81 -14.13 -6.25
N HIS A 77 -30.12 -14.11 -5.12
CA HIS A 77 -30.63 -14.01 -3.77
C HIS A 77 -31.76 -12.97 -3.70
N LEU A 78 -33.02 -13.42 -3.56
CA LEU A 78 -34.15 -12.53 -3.29
C LEU A 78 -33.73 -11.52 -2.23
N ASN A 79 -33.87 -10.23 -2.57
CA ASN A 79 -33.60 -9.15 -1.62
C ASN A 79 -34.46 -9.37 -0.37
N GLU A 80 -33.97 -8.92 0.79
CA GLU A 80 -34.68 -9.11 2.06
C GLU A 80 -36.11 -8.53 2.02
N GLU A 81 -36.32 -7.48 1.23
CA GLU A 81 -37.62 -6.86 0.95
C GLU A 81 -38.58 -7.81 0.21
N ASP A 82 -38.12 -8.47 -0.86
CA ASP A 82 -38.92 -9.45 -1.60
C ASP A 82 -39.26 -10.66 -0.71
N ARG A 83 -38.34 -11.07 0.16
CA ARG A 83 -38.59 -12.12 1.16
C ARG A 83 -39.66 -11.71 2.18
N MET A 84 -39.68 -10.44 2.60
CA MET A 84 -40.72 -9.90 3.49
C MET A 84 -42.08 -9.84 2.79
N SER A 85 -42.14 -9.35 1.56
CA SER A 85 -43.40 -9.25 0.80
C SER A 85 -44.00 -10.61 0.47
N GLU A 86 -43.15 -11.60 0.19
CA GLU A 86 -43.59 -12.95 -0.14
C GLU A 86 -43.81 -13.87 1.07
N GLY A 87 -43.52 -13.38 2.29
CA GLY A 87 -43.68 -14.14 3.53
C GLY A 87 -42.81 -15.40 3.60
N LYS A 88 -41.62 -15.35 3.00
CA LYS A 88 -40.66 -16.46 2.98
C LYS A 88 -39.82 -16.47 4.25
N CYS A 89 -39.48 -17.66 4.74
CA CYS A 89 -38.59 -17.83 5.89
C CYS A 89 -37.21 -17.23 5.61
N PHE A 90 -36.68 -16.40 6.51
CA PHE A 90 -35.35 -15.79 6.37
C PHE A 90 -34.19 -16.81 6.40
N ARG A 91 -34.42 -18.01 6.94
CA ARG A 91 -33.40 -19.06 7.06
C ARG A 91 -33.41 -20.05 5.89
N CYS A 92 -34.58 -20.41 5.37
CA CYS A 92 -34.71 -21.44 4.34
C CYS A 92 -35.37 -20.95 3.03
N GLY A 93 -35.90 -19.73 2.97
CA GLY A 93 -36.52 -19.14 1.77
C GLY A 93 -37.88 -19.74 1.36
N GLN A 94 -38.42 -20.72 2.12
CA GLN A 94 -39.72 -21.33 1.84
C GLN A 94 -40.88 -20.52 2.44
N LYS A 95 -42.04 -20.55 1.78
CA LYS A 95 -43.29 -19.94 2.28
C LYS A 95 -43.93 -20.89 3.30
N GLY A 96 -44.52 -20.34 4.37
CA GLY A 96 -45.32 -21.10 5.33
C GLY A 96 -44.76 -21.19 6.75
N HIS A 97 -43.56 -20.69 7.02
CA HIS A 97 -43.06 -20.47 8.37
C HIS A 97 -42.11 -19.26 8.41
N ARG A 98 -42.02 -18.58 9.56
CA ARG A 98 -41.01 -17.56 9.82
C ARG A 98 -39.96 -18.15 10.75
N ALA A 99 -38.71 -17.72 10.64
CA ALA A 99 -37.54 -18.31 11.32
C ALA A 99 -37.51 -18.11 12.86
N SER A 100 -38.66 -17.82 13.47
CA SER A 100 -38.85 -17.51 14.89
C SER A 100 -40.16 -18.14 15.43
N ASP A 101 -40.51 -19.33 14.97
CA ASP A 101 -41.35 -20.29 15.72
C ASP A 101 -40.45 -21.43 16.22
#